data_AF-A0A098LG93-F1
#
_entry.id   AF-A0A098LG93-F1
#
_cell.length_a   1.000
_cell.length_b   1.000
_cell.length_c   1.000
_cell.angle_alpha   90.00
_cell.angle_beta   90.00
_cell.angle_gamma   90.00
#
_symmetry.space_group_name_H-M   'P 1'
#
loop_
_entity.id
_entity.type
_entity.pdbx_description
1 polymer ?
#
loop_
_entity_poly.entity_id
_entity_poly.type
_entity_poly.pdbx_seq_one_letter_code
_entity_poly.pdbx_strand_id
1 'polypeptide(L)'
;MKDLYKSTLGRLRIVGFVEGLSYLVLLFIAMPIKYIGGIQEPVRMTGMAHGLLFVLYVLLVIQSTIQYNWTIKKAFIAFLASLIPFGTFYADMKLFRENEEAEA
;
A
#
# COMPACT_ATOMS: atom_id res chain seq x y z
N MET A 1 4.84 -18.62 2.09
CA MET A 1 4.05 -17.80 3.06
C MET A 1 4.72 -17.56 4.41
N LYS A 2 5.61 -18.44 4.92
CA LYS A 2 6.17 -18.31 6.28
C LYS A 2 7.23 -17.20 6.49
N ASP A 3 7.66 -16.51 5.43
CA ASP A 3 8.75 -15.52 5.51
C ASP A 3 8.32 -14.07 5.18
N LEU A 4 7.02 -13.82 4.95
CA LEU A 4 6.50 -12.49 4.60
C LEU A 4 6.73 -11.41 5.68
N TYR A 5 6.81 -11.78 6.95
CA TYR A 5 7.06 -10.80 8.04
C TYR A 5 8.56 -10.59 8.30
N LYS A 6 9.42 -11.48 7.81
CA LYS A 6 10.87 -11.44 8.06
C LYS A 6 11.58 -10.53 7.07
N SER A 7 11.23 -10.60 5.79
CA SER A 7 11.83 -9.77 4.75
C SER A 7 11.19 -8.37 4.69
N THR A 8 12.00 -7.37 4.34
CA THR A 8 11.51 -6.01 4.09
C THR A 8 10.49 -5.98 2.97
N LEU A 9 10.74 -6.77 1.92
CA LEU A 9 9.83 -6.89 0.79
C LEU A 9 8.49 -7.51 1.22
N GLY A 10 8.50 -8.59 1.99
CA GLY A 10 7.27 -9.20 2.49
C GLY A 10 6.45 -8.26 3.36
N ARG A 11 7.10 -7.46 4.22
CA ARG A 11 6.42 -6.41 5.00
C ARG A 11 5.80 -5.34 4.10
N LEU A 12 6.53 -4.91 3.05
CA LEU A 12 6.02 -3.98 2.04
C LEU A 12 4.78 -4.54 1.33
N ARG A 13 4.77 -5.84 0.99
CA ARG A 13 3.62 -6.51 0.36
C ARG A 13 2.40 -6.53 1.29
N ILE A 14 2.59 -6.91 2.57
CA ILE A 14 1.51 -6.92 3.56
C ILE A 14 0.95 -5.50 3.76
N VAL A 15 1.83 -4.51 4.01
CA VAL A 15 1.39 -3.13 4.24
C VAL A 15 0.73 -2.56 2.99
N GLY A 16 1.29 -2.79 1.80
CA GLY A 16 0.69 -2.34 0.54
C GLY A 16 -0.69 -2.95 0.28
N PHE A 17 -0.90 -4.22 0.63
CA PHE A 17 -2.22 -4.86 0.54
C PHE A 17 -3.23 -4.21 1.50
N VAL A 18 -2.85 -4.02 2.76
CA VAL A 18 -3.75 -3.43 3.78
C VAL A 18 -4.01 -1.95 3.50
N GLU A 19 -3.00 -1.21 3.03
CA GLU A 19 -3.12 0.17 2.58
C GLU A 19 -4.11 0.27 1.40
N GLY A 20 -3.94 -0.57 0.36
CA GLY A 20 -4.83 -0.59 -0.79
C GLY A 20 -6.25 -0.96 -0.40
N LEU A 21 -6.42 -1.96 0.47
CA LEU A 21 -7.73 -2.35 0.99
C LEU A 21 -8.37 -1.22 1.81
N SER A 22 -7.60 -0.53 2.65
CA SER A 22 -8.10 0.62 3.44
C SER A 22 -8.55 1.76 2.53
N TYR A 23 -7.88 1.97 1.39
CA TYR A 23 -8.29 2.98 0.41
C TYR A 23 -9.60 2.60 -0.29
N LEU A 24 -9.77 1.31 -0.65
CA LEU A 24 -11.02 0.82 -1.21
C LEU A 24 -12.18 0.95 -0.21
N VAL A 25 -11.95 0.63 1.06
CA VAL A 25 -12.95 0.84 2.13
C VAL A 25 -13.30 2.32 2.26
N LEU A 26 -12.30 3.21 2.25
CA LEU A 26 -12.51 4.65 2.32
C LEU A 26 -13.39 5.14 1.14
N LEU A 27 -13.07 4.74 -0.10
CA LEU A 27 -13.77 5.20 -1.30
C LEU A 27 -15.15 4.55 -1.51
N PHE A 28 -15.27 3.23 -1.33
CA PHE A 28 -16.47 2.49 -1.68
C PHE A 28 -17.42 2.23 -0.51
N ILE A 29 -16.99 2.47 0.73
CA ILE A 29 -17.84 2.30 1.92
C ILE A 29 -18.01 3.64 2.64
N ALA A 30 -16.92 4.28 3.06
CA ALA A 30 -17.02 5.48 3.88
C ALA A 30 -17.59 6.68 3.10
N MET A 31 -17.18 6.89 1.85
CA MET A 31 -17.73 7.99 1.02
C MET A 31 -19.22 7.81 0.69
N PRO A 32 -19.73 6.62 0.30
CA PRO A 32 -21.17 6.41 0.16
C PRO A 32 -21.94 6.63 1.46
N ILE A 33 -21.44 6.16 2.61
CA ILE A 33 -22.09 6.41 3.91
C ILE A 33 -22.15 7.92 4.19
N LYS A 34 -21.09 8.67 3.88
CA LYS A 34 -21.09 10.13 4.01
C LYS A 34 -22.13 10.80 3.14
N TYR A 35 -22.25 10.42 1.86
CA TYR A 35 -23.16 11.09 0.93
C TYR A 35 -24.62 10.64 1.05
N ILE A 36 -24.86 9.37 1.34
CA ILE A 36 -26.21 8.79 1.44
C ILE A 36 -26.77 8.92 2.86
N GLY A 37 -25.94 8.63 3.86
CA GLY A 37 -26.33 8.63 5.27
C GLY A 37 -26.04 9.94 6.01
N GLY A 38 -25.26 10.87 5.43
CA GLY A 38 -24.91 12.14 6.05
C GLY A 38 -23.93 12.04 7.24
N ILE A 39 -23.36 10.86 7.49
CA ILE A 39 -22.49 10.60 8.65
C ILE A 39 -21.02 10.76 8.24
N GLN A 40 -20.29 11.66 8.90
CA GLN A 40 -18.88 11.94 8.57
C GLN A 40 -17.88 11.07 9.34
N GLU A 41 -18.27 10.52 10.50
CA GLU A 41 -17.41 9.70 11.38
C GLU A 41 -16.66 8.58 10.63
N PRO A 42 -17.31 7.76 9.78
CA PRO A 42 -16.64 6.67 9.07
C PRO A 42 -15.50 7.15 8.17
N VAL A 43 -15.67 8.29 7.49
CA VAL A 43 -14.63 8.88 6.62
C VAL A 43 -13.46 9.37 7.46
N ARG A 44 -13.72 9.97 8.62
CA ARG A 44 -12.65 10.43 9.51
C ARG A 44 -11.83 9.25 10.04
N MET A 45 -12.48 8.20 10.53
CA MET A 45 -11.80 7.02 11.08
C MET A 45 -11.01 6.26 10.01
N THR A 46 -11.66 5.97 8.87
CA THR A 46 -11.01 5.23 7.77
C THR A 46 -9.93 6.07 7.09
N GLY A 47 -10.12 7.38 6.96
CA GLY A 47 -9.13 8.30 6.41
C GLY A 47 -7.88 8.39 7.29
N MET A 48 -8.03 8.46 8.61
CA MET A 48 -6.89 8.44 9.54
C MET A 48 -6.13 7.10 9.49
N ALA A 49 -6.85 5.98 9.48
CA ALA A 49 -6.25 4.65 9.37
C ALA A 49 -5.49 4.49 8.05
N HIS A 50 -6.09 4.89 6.92
CA HIS A 50 -5.47 4.87 5.60
C HIS A 50 -4.23 5.79 5.55
N GLY A 51 -4.31 7.02 6.07
CA GLY A 51 -3.18 7.94 6.09
C GLY A 51 -1.97 7.39 6.86
N LEU A 52 -2.20 6.72 8.00
CA LEU A 52 -1.13 6.05 8.74
C LEU A 52 -0.51 4.90 7.93
N LEU A 53 -1.35 4.07 7.30
CA LEU A 53 -0.90 2.97 6.44
C LEU A 53 -0.11 3.47 5.23
N PHE A 54 -0.53 4.57 4.62
CA PHE A 54 0.17 5.22 3.51
C PHE A 54 1.57 5.67 3.91
N VAL A 55 1.71 6.35 5.06
CA VAL A 55 3.03 6.76 5.56
C VAL A 55 3.91 5.53 5.82
N LEU A 56 3.37 4.48 6.44
CA LEU A 56 4.10 3.24 6.67
C LEU A 56 4.54 2.57 5.36
N TYR A 57 3.66 2.56 4.34
CA TYR A 57 3.96 2.05 3.01
C TYR A 57 5.13 2.82 2.38
N VAL A 58 5.09 4.15 2.38
CA VAL A 58 6.15 5.00 1.81
C VAL A 58 7.50 4.74 2.50
N LEU A 59 7.51 4.62 3.82
CA LEU A 59 8.73 4.29 4.57
C LEU A 59 9.30 2.92 4.14
N LEU A 60 8.45 1.92 3.93
CA LEU A 60 8.87 0.60 3.46
C LEU A 60 9.34 0.64 2.00
N VAL A 61 8.72 1.44 1.13
CA VAL A 61 9.21 1.65 -0.24
C VAL A 61 10.61 2.26 -0.23
N ILE A 62 10.86 3.27 0.61
CA ILE A 62 12.19 3.88 0.75
C ILE A 62 13.20 2.84 1.28
N GLN A 63 12.82 2.08 2.32
CA GLN A 63 13.68 1.03 2.88
C GLN A 63 14.02 -0.03 1.82
N SER A 64 13.04 -0.53 1.07
CA SER A 64 13.24 -1.48 -0.03
C SER A 64 14.09 -0.88 -1.15
N THR A 65 13.94 0.42 -1.43
CA THR A 65 14.74 1.09 -2.47
C THR A 65 16.22 1.08 -2.12
N ILE A 66 16.55 1.35 -0.86
CA ILE A 66 17.94 1.32 -0.37
C ILE A 66 18.46 -0.12 -0.31
N GLN A 67 17.69 -1.04 0.28
CA GLN A 67 18.13 -2.42 0.49
C GLN A 67 18.34 -3.20 -0.80
N TYR A 68 17.45 -3.00 -1.79
CA TYR A 68 17.46 -3.73 -3.05
C TYR A 68 18.02 -2.89 -4.22
N ASN A 69 18.64 -1.73 -3.92
CA ASN A 69 19.18 -0.79 -4.91
C ASN A 69 18.20 -0.50 -6.06
N TRP A 70 16.92 -0.30 -5.76
CA TRP A 70 15.94 0.02 -6.79
C TRP A 70 16.25 1.37 -7.43
N THR A 71 16.03 1.46 -8.74
CA THR A 71 16.09 2.74 -9.43
C THR A 71 15.03 3.69 -8.87
N ILE A 72 15.34 5.00 -8.85
CA ILE A 72 14.39 6.05 -8.43
C ILE A 72 13.07 5.94 -9.20
N LYS A 73 13.13 5.57 -10.49
CA LYS A 73 11.95 5.33 -11.32
C LYS A 73 11.04 4.24 -10.74
N LYS A 74 11.60 3.12 -10.26
CA LYS A 74 10.83 2.02 -9.66
C LYS A 74 10.18 2.46 -8.34
N ALA A 75 10.92 3.15 -7.49
CA ALA A 75 10.40 3.73 -6.25
C ALA A 75 9.25 4.72 -6.53
N PHE A 76 9.42 5.57 -7.54
CA PHE A 76 8.42 6.55 -7.95
C PHE A 76 7.14 5.89 -8.51
N ILE A 77 7.27 4.83 -9.31
CA ILE A 77 6.11 4.06 -9.78
C ILE A 77 5.38 3.40 -8.61
N ALA A 78 6.10 2.81 -7.65
CA ALA A 78 5.49 2.23 -6.45
C ALA A 78 4.74 3.28 -5.62
N PHE A 79 5.32 4.47 -5.45
CA PHE A 79 4.66 5.60 -4.81
C PHE A 79 3.39 6.03 -5.55
N LEU A 80 3.45 6.27 -6.86
CA LEU A 80 2.27 6.64 -7.65
C LEU A 80 1.19 5.56 -7.60
N ALA A 81 1.58 4.29 -7.57
CA ALA A 81 0.65 3.18 -7.45
C ALA A 81 -0.15 3.22 -6.14
N SER A 82 0.39 3.76 -5.04
CA SER A 82 -0.37 3.95 -3.80
C SER A 82 -1.42 5.07 -3.85
N LEU A 83 -1.30 6.02 -4.78
CA LEU A 83 -2.27 7.12 -4.90
C LEU A 83 -3.49 6.76 -5.75
N ILE A 84 -3.38 5.69 -6.54
CA ILE A 84 -4.44 5.22 -7.45
C ILE A 84 -5.16 4.05 -6.77
N PRO A 85 -6.51 4.05 -6.71
CA PRO A 85 -7.23 2.87 -6.22
C PRO A 85 -6.81 1.63 -7.01
N PHE A 86 -6.58 0.53 -6.30
CA PHE A 86 -6.03 -0.73 -6.83
C PHE A 86 -4.54 -0.71 -7.24
N GLY A 87 -3.86 0.44 -7.23
CA GLY A 87 -2.50 0.51 -7.73
C GLY A 87 -1.48 -0.25 -6.87
N THR A 88 -1.62 -0.30 -5.54
CA THR A 88 -0.75 -1.11 -4.68
C THR A 88 -0.84 -2.61 -4.94
N PHE A 89 -2.01 -3.12 -5.34
CA PHE A 89 -2.17 -4.52 -5.76
C PHE A 89 -1.43 -4.81 -7.07
N TYR A 90 -1.45 -3.84 -8.01
CA TYR A 90 -0.67 -3.94 -9.25
C TYR A 90 0.84 -3.88 -8.98
N ALA A 91 1.27 -2.99 -8.09
CA ALA A 91 2.66 -2.89 -7.65
C ALA A 91 3.14 -4.18 -6.99
N ASP A 92 2.30 -4.83 -6.17
CA ASP A 92 2.60 -6.15 -5.60
C ASP A 92 2.86 -7.20 -6.67
N MET A 93 1.94 -7.31 -7.63
CA MET A 93 2.00 -8.32 -8.68
C MET A 93 3.23 -8.14 -9.58
N LYS A 94 3.54 -6.90 -9.96
CA LYS A 94 4.53 -6.62 -11.01
C LYS A 94 5.90 -6.22 -10.48
N LEU A 95 5.96 -5.46 -9.39
CA LEU A 95 7.22 -4.88 -8.91
C LEU A 95 7.80 -5.68 -7.75
N PHE A 96 6.97 -6.25 -6.88
CA PHE A 96 7.44 -6.88 -5.65
C PHE A 96 7.69 -8.37 -5.82
N ARG A 97 6.86 -9.09 -6.59
CA ARG A 97 7.09 -10.52 -6.86
C ARG A 97 8.37 -10.81 -7.67
N GLU A 98 8.72 -9.95 -8.64
CA GLU A 98 9.96 -10.10 -9.42
C GLU A 98 11.25 -10.08 -8.57
N ASN A 99 11.29 -9.33 -7.47
CA ASN A 99 12.50 -9.32 -6.62
C ASN A 99 12.54 -10.44 -5.58
N GLU A 100 11.39 -11.04 -5.25
CA GLU A 100 11.32 -12.18 -4.34
C GLU A 100 11.80 -13.46 -5.05
N GLU A 101 11.50 -13.60 -6.34
CA GLU A 101 12.03 -14.68 -7.19
C GLU A 101 13.53 -14.56 -7.48
N ALA A 102 14.09 -13.34 -7.43
CA ALA A 102 15.54 -13.12 -7.51
C ALA A 102 16.28 -13.47 -6.20
N GLU A 103 15.55 -13.68 -5.10
CA GLU A 103 16.08 -13.99 -3.76
C GLU A 103 15.88 -15.47 -3.38
N ALA A 104 15.10 -16.24 -4.16
CA ALA A 104 14.77 -17.66 -3.94
C ALA A 104 15.57 -18.61 -4.84
#